data_AF-A0A937MVV2-F1
#
_entry.id   AF-A0A937MVV2-F1
#
_cell.length_a   1.000
_cell.length_b   1.000
_cell.length_c   1.000
_cell.angle_alpha   90.00
_cell.angle_beta   90.00
_cell.angle_gamma   90.00
#
_symmetry.space_group_name_H-M   'P 1'
#
loop_
_entity.id
_entity.type
_entity.pdbx_description
1 polymer ?
#
loop_
_entity_poly.entity_id
_entity_poly.type
_entity_poly.pdbx_seq_one_letter_code
_entity_poly.pdbx_strand_id
1 'polypeptide(L)' 'MNFINKNIVIILSLVLSYAIIHSTAEYLPDVIESLSGVHVEEGFFSKYRFPVAILALLLFPIISRLKRKLDLYRGDT' A
#
# COMPACT_ATOMS: atom_id res chain seq x y z
N MET A 1 -8.53 7.75 -29.41
CA MET A 1 -7.17 7.15 -29.32
C MET A 1 -6.16 8.04 -28.61
N ASN A 2 -6.10 9.36 -28.91
CA ASN A 2 -5.08 10.25 -28.34
C ASN A 2 -5.17 10.40 -26.81
N PHE A 3 -6.39 10.45 -26.26
CA PHE A 3 -6.61 10.56 -24.80
C PHE A 3 -6.12 9.34 -24.02
N ILE A 4 -6.36 8.13 -24.54
CA ILE A 4 -5.91 6.88 -23.89
C ILE A 4 -4.38 6.80 -23.91
N ASN A 5 -3.73 7.07 -25.06
CA ASN A 5 -2.27 7.05 -25.14
C ASN A 5 -1.62 8.14 -24.28
N LYS A 6 -2.20 9.34 -24.23
CA LYS A 6 -1.66 10.46 -23.43
C LYS A 6 -1.81 10.24 -21.92
N ASN A 7 -2.77 9.41 -21.51
CA ASN A 7 -3.05 9.10 -20.10
C ASN A 7 -2.76 7.64 -19.72
N ILE A 8 -2.12 6.86 -20.61
CA ILE A 8 -1.92 5.41 -20.44
C ILE A 8 -1.17 5.10 -19.14
N VAL A 9 -0.22 5.95 -18.77
CA VAL A 9 0.59 5.84 -17.55
C VAL A 9 -0.26 6.02 -16.30
N ILE A 10 -1.21 6.96 -16.31
CA ILE A 10 -2.12 7.22 -15.19
C ILE A 10 -3.12 6.06 -15.06
N ILE A 11 -3.65 5.59 -16.20
CA ILE A 11 -4.59 4.45 -16.23
C ILE A 11 -3.91 3.18 -15.71
N LEU A 12 -2.69 2.87 -16.18
CA LEU A 12 -1.91 1.74 -15.70
C LEU A 12 -1.59 1.87 -14.22
N SER A 13 -1.20 3.05 -13.74
CA SER A 13 -0.96 3.30 -12.32
C SER A 13 -2.21 3.07 -11.46
N LEU A 14 -3.39 3.49 -11.95
CA LEU A 14 -4.67 3.26 -11.26
C LEU A 14 -5.03 1.78 -11.21
N VAL A 15 -4.86 1.05 -12.32
CA VAL A 15 -5.13 -0.39 -12.40
C VAL A 15 -4.17 -1.17 -11.50
N LEU A 16 -2.87 -0.84 -11.52
CA LEU A 16 -1.88 -1.50 -10.67
C LEU A 16 -2.15 -1.23 -9.18
N SER A 17 -2.46 0.02 -8.83
CA SER A 17 -2.80 0.41 -7.46
C SER A 17 -4.04 -0.36 -6.97
N TYR A 18 -5.08 -0.45 -7.81
CA TYR A 18 -6.26 -1.23 -7.50
C TYR A 18 -5.94 -2.72 -7.30
N ALA A 19 -5.12 -3.31 -8.18
CA ALA A 19 -4.72 -4.72 -8.07
C ALA A 19 -3.90 -4.99 -6.80
N ILE A 20 -2.95 -4.11 -6.46
CA ILE A 20 -2.15 -4.22 -5.25
C ILE A 20 -3.04 -4.09 -4.01
N ILE A 21 -3.93 -3.09 -3.96
CA ILE A 21 -4.85 -2.92 -2.82
C ILE A 21 -5.78 -4.12 -2.69
N HIS A 22 -6.32 -4.63 -3.80
CA HIS A 22 -7.25 -5.76 -3.77
C HIS A 22 -6.57 -7.06 -3.36
N SER A 23 -5.41 -7.37 -3.93
CA SER A 23 -4.62 -8.55 -3.57
C SER A 23 -4.14 -8.44 -2.12
N THR A 24 -3.61 -7.28 -1.73
CA THR A 24 -3.20 -7.05 -0.34
C THR A 24 -4.38 -7.24 0.60
N ALA A 25 -5.58 -6.72 0.28
CA ALA A 25 -6.76 -6.89 1.12
C ALA A 25 -7.24 -8.35 1.29
N GLU A 26 -6.94 -9.23 0.33
CA GLU A 26 -7.22 -10.67 0.44
C GLU A 26 -6.19 -11.41 1.28
N TYR A 27 -4.90 -11.09 1.15
CA TYR A 27 -3.83 -11.80 1.86
C TYR A 27 -3.44 -11.19 3.23
N LEU A 28 -3.79 -9.92 3.49
CA LEU A 28 -3.47 -9.25 4.75
C LEU A 28 -4.09 -9.91 6.00
N PRO A 29 -5.35 -10.40 5.97
CA PRO A 29 -5.94 -11.12 7.11
C PRO A 29 -5.04 -12.28 7.57
N ASP A 30 -4.65 -13.15 6.63
CA ASP A 30 -3.82 -14.33 6.91
C ASP A 30 -2.44 -13.95 7.45
N VAL A 31 -1.84 -12.89 6.88
CA VAL A 31 -0.54 -12.38 7.33
C VAL A 31 -0.64 -11.80 8.75
N ILE A 32 -1.70 -11.06 9.06
CA ILE A 32 -1.92 -10.47 10.39
C ILE A 32 -2.21 -11.57 11.42
N GLU A 33 -3.03 -12.56 11.05
CA GLU A 33 -3.29 -13.71 11.90
C GLU A 33 -1.99 -14.48 12.17
N SER A 34 -1.17 -14.74 11.15
CA SER A 34 0.12 -15.41 11.31
C SER A 34 1.11 -14.63 12.17
N LEU A 35 1.09 -13.29 12.15
CA LEU A 35 2.05 -12.45 12.88
C LEU A 35 1.61 -12.09 14.29
N SER A 36 0.30 -11.96 14.52
CA SER A 36 -0.25 -11.45 15.79
C SER A 36 -1.12 -12.46 16.54
N GLY A 37 -1.50 -13.58 15.91
CA GLY A 37 -2.47 -14.54 16.44
C GLY A 37 -3.91 -14.00 16.50
N VAL A 38 -4.15 -12.79 15.97
CA VAL A 38 -5.47 -12.15 15.93
C VAL A 38 -6.14 -12.50 14.61
N HIS A 39 -7.21 -13.28 14.68
CA HIS A 39 -8.04 -13.57 13.52
C HIS A 39 -8.77 -12.30 13.07
N VAL A 40 -8.57 -11.92 11.81
CA VAL A 40 -9.25 -10.77 11.19
C VAL A 40 -10.33 -11.32 10.27
N GLU A 41 -11.58 -10.93 10.51
CA GLU A 41 -12.72 -11.40 9.69
C GLU A 41 -12.47 -11.21 8.19
N GLU A 42 -12.80 -12.25 7.41
CA GLU A 42 -12.76 -12.20 5.95
C GLU A 42 -13.58 -11.00 5.45
N GLY A 43 -12.95 -10.17 4.60
CA GLY A 43 -13.58 -8.96 4.08
C GLY A 43 -13.47 -7.73 4.97
N PHE A 44 -12.83 -7.78 6.15
CA PHE A 44 -12.54 -6.60 6.97
C PHE A 44 -11.78 -5.53 6.16
N PHE A 45 -10.70 -5.92 5.48
CA PHE A 45 -9.95 -4.99 4.63
C PHE A 45 -10.73 -4.52 3.41
N SER A 46 -11.67 -5.32 2.89
CA SER A 46 -12.57 -4.92 1.80
C SER A 46 -13.58 -3.87 2.26
N LYS A 47 -14.17 -4.06 3.44
CA LYS A 47 -15.13 -3.15 4.08
C LYS A 47 -14.49 -1.85 4.52
N TYR A 48 -13.22 -1.89 4.95
CA TYR A 48 -12.48 -0.74 5.44
C TYR A 48 -11.34 -0.29 4.51
N ARG A 49 -11.43 -0.58 3.19
CA ARG A 49 -10.40 -0.17 2.20
C ARG A 49 -10.03 1.31 2.32
N PHE A 50 -11.02 2.16 2.51
CA PHE A 50 -10.83 3.61 2.56
C PHE A 50 -10.12 4.07 3.85
N PRO A 51 -10.56 3.67 5.06
CA PRO A 51 -9.79 3.90 6.29
C PRO A 51 -8.37 3.34 6.26
N VAL A 52 -8.18 2.14 5.72
CA VAL A 52 -6.85 1.49 5.64
C VAL A 52 -5.93 2.25 4.68
N ALA A 53 -6.44 2.70 3.54
CA ALA A 53 -5.68 3.56 2.62
C ALA A 53 -5.28 4.90 3.27
N ILE A 54 -6.16 5.51 4.06
CA ILE A 54 -5.85 6.72 4.83
C ILE A 54 -4.75 6.45 5.87
N LEU A 55 -4.85 5.34 6.61
CA LEU A 55 -3.81 4.94 7.57
C LEU A 55 -2.46 4.71 6.87
N ALA A 56 -2.46 4.06 5.70
CA ALA A 56 -1.25 3.89 4.90
C ALA A 56 -0.65 5.23 4.44
N LEU A 57 -1.49 6.18 4.03
CA LEU A 57 -1.07 7.56 3.69
C LEU A 57 -0.48 8.30 4.91
N LEU A 58 -1.01 8.10 6.11
CA LEU A 58 -0.47 8.69 7.34
C LEU A 58 0.90 8.10 7.73
N LEU A 59 1.20 6.87 7.31
CA LEU A 59 2.52 6.25 7.50
C LEU A 59 3.57 6.75 6.50
N PHE A 60 3.16 7.29 5.35
CA PHE A 60 4.04 7.82 4.31
C PHE A 60 5.13 8.78 4.82
N PRO A 61 4.83 9.84 5.63
CA PRO A 61 5.86 10.72 6.17
C PRO A 61 6.86 10.02 7.10
N ILE A 62 6.43 8.98 7.81
CA ILE A 62 7.28 8.18 8.71
C ILE A 62 8.27 7.37 7.90
N ILE A 63 7.78 6.66 6.87
CA ILE A 63 8.61 5.88 5.94
C ILE A 63 9.59 6.81 5.20
N SER A 64 9.13 7.98 4.76
CA SER A 64 9.97 8.96 4.08
C SER A 64 11.08 9.50 5.00
N ARG A 65 10.82 9.71 6.30
CA ARG A 65 11.85 10.07 7.29
C ARG A 65 12.83 8.93 7.54
N LEU A 66 12.34 7.69 7.64
CA LEU A 66 13.17 6.50 7.83
C LEU A 66 14.12 6.28 6.65
N LYS A 67 13.60 6.35 5.42
CA LYS A 67 14.40 6.28 4.20
C LYS A 67 15.49 7.35 4.20
N ARG A 68 15.14 8.59 4.55
CA ARG A 68 16.12 9.69 4.60
C ARG A 68 17.20 9.45 5.65
N LYS A 69 16.87 8.85 6.80
CA LYS A 69 17.87 8.44 7.80
C LYS A 69 18.76 7.30 7.32
N LEU A 70 18.20 6.31 6.64
CA LEU A 70 18.94 5.17 6.08
C LEU A 70 19.85 5.58 4.92
N ASP A 71 19.40 6.48 4.04
CA ASP A 71 20.22 7.06 2.98
C ASP A 71 21.35 7.92 3.57
N LEU A 72 21.10 8.67 4.66
CA LEU A 72 22.15 9.39 5.40
C LEU A 72 23.20 8.43 5.97
N TYR A 73 22.75 7.31 6.54
CA TYR A 73 23.63 6.30 7.11
C TYR A 73 24.49 5.57 6.06
N ARG A 74 24.06 5.57 4.80
CA ARG A 74 24.77 4.96 3.66
C ARG A 74 25.72 5.93 2.94
N GLY A 75 25.70 7.22 3.29
CA GLY A 75 26.57 8.27 2.73
C GLY A 75 27.84 8.57 3.54
N ASP A 76 27.97 7.97 4.74
CA ASP A 76 29.12 8.12 5.66
C ASP A 76 30.10 6.93 5.65
N THR A 77 29.99 6.05 4.65
CA THR A 77 30.97 4.97 4.35
C THR A 77 31.57 5.17 2.98
#